data_AF-A0A6M2DY59-F1
#
_entry.id   AF-A0A6M2DY59-F1
#
_cell.length_a   1.000
_cell.length_b   1.000
_cell.length_c   1.000
_cell.angle_alpha   90.00
_cell.angle_beta   90.00
_cell.angle_gamma   90.00
#
_symmetry.space_group_name_H-M   'P 1'
#
loop_
_entity.id
_entity.type
_entity.pdbx_description
1 polymer ?
#
loop_
_entity_poly.entity_id
_entity_poly.type
_entity_poly.pdbx_seq_one_letter_code
_entity_poly.pdbx_strand_id
1 'polypeptide(L)'
;MRKMLLDRMVNLLSRGCVVAVVKYIKQCWQKGDTDISLIRYFVMEVLETIAPPYTPEFVQLFLPMVECDDRTGSRRGDGENDPVSEFIVHCKAKFMVV
;
A
#
# COMPACT_ATOMS: atom_id res chain seq x y z
N MET A 1 -15.85 -10.95 6.27
CA MET A 1 -16.11 -10.96 4.81
C MET A 1 -15.31 -9.92 4.04
N ARG A 2 -15.28 -8.63 4.43
CA ARG A 2 -14.54 -7.59 3.68
C ARG A 2 -13.03 -7.86 3.55
N LYS A 3 -12.35 -8.35 4.58
CA LYS A 3 -10.94 -8.77 4.50
C LYS A 3 -10.70 -9.84 3.43
N MET A 4 -11.54 -10.87 3.37
CA MET A 4 -11.46 -11.91 2.34
C MET A 4 -11.55 -11.35 0.92
N LEU A 5 -12.29 -10.27 0.69
CA LEU A 5 -12.33 -9.61 -0.63
C LEU A 5 -11.01 -8.89 -0.94
N LEU A 6 -10.42 -8.23 0.07
CA LEU A 6 -9.10 -7.62 -0.06
C LEU A 6 -8.02 -8.69 -0.33
N ASP A 7 -8.07 -9.84 0.33
CA ASP A 7 -7.15 -10.97 0.06
C ASP A 7 -7.24 -11.42 -1.40
N ARG A 8 -8.44 -11.46 -1.97
CA ARG A 8 -8.65 -11.77 -3.39
C ARG A 8 -8.13 -10.67 -4.31
N MET A 9 -8.23 -9.40 -3.91
CA MET A 9 -7.65 -8.27 -4.64
C MET A 9 -6.12 -8.30 -4.61
N VAL A 10 -5.50 -8.66 -3.49
CA VAL A 10 -4.05 -8.86 -3.39
C VAL A 10 -3.61 -10.01 -4.30
N ASN A 11 -4.33 -11.14 -4.31
CA ASN A 11 -4.06 -12.23 -5.25
C ASN A 11 -4.21 -11.81 -6.72
N LEU A 12 -5.15 -10.92 -7.06
CA LEU A 12 -5.26 -10.34 -8.41
C LEU A 12 -4.04 -9.46 -8.75
N LEU A 13 -3.58 -8.66 -7.78
CA LEU A 13 -2.38 -7.83 -7.89
C LEU A 13 -1.15 -8.70 -8.19
N SER A 14 -0.96 -9.82 -7.47
CA SER A 14 0.14 -10.77 -7.69
C SER A 14 0.14 -11.42 -9.08
N ARG A 15 -1.00 -11.38 -9.80
CA ARG A 15 -1.16 -11.91 -11.16
C ARG A 15 -1.00 -10.85 -12.26
N GLY A 16 -0.54 -9.65 -11.90
CA GLY A 16 -0.25 -8.58 -12.86
C GLY A 16 -1.35 -7.50 -12.97
N CYS A 17 -2.46 -7.62 -12.24
CA CYS A 17 -3.53 -6.61 -12.24
C CYS A 17 -3.24 -5.42 -11.29
N VAL A 18 -1.97 -5.07 -11.09
CA VAL A 18 -1.50 -4.16 -10.04
C VAL A 18 -2.17 -2.79 -10.11
N VAL A 19 -2.00 -2.08 -11.23
CA VAL A 19 -2.49 -0.71 -11.40
C VAL A 19 -4.01 -0.63 -11.24
N ALA A 20 -4.74 -1.58 -11.82
CA ALA A 20 -6.20 -1.61 -11.74
C ALA A 20 -6.70 -1.76 -10.29
N VAL A 21 -6.11 -2.70 -9.54
CA VAL A 21 -6.47 -2.95 -8.14
C VAL A 21 -6.11 -1.76 -7.26
N VAL A 22 -4.87 -1.27 -7.33
CA VAL A 22 -4.41 -0.17 -6.48
C VAL A 22 -5.19 1.12 -6.76
N LYS A 23 -5.48 1.40 -8.04
CA LYS A 23 -6.30 2.55 -8.43
C LYS A 23 -7.72 2.46 -7.87
N TYR A 24 -8.33 1.28 -7.90
CA TYR A 24 -9.66 1.07 -7.32
C TYR A 24 -9.66 1.31 -5.80
N ILE A 25 -8.71 0.70 -5.07
CA ILE A 25 -8.59 0.90 -3.62
C ILE A 25 -8.34 2.36 -3.26
N LYS A 26 -7.47 3.06 -4.02
CA LYS A 26 -7.22 4.49 -3.85
C LYS A 26 -8.49 5.32 -4.00
N GLN A 27 -9.36 4.99 -4.96
CA GLN A 27 -10.63 5.68 -5.14
C GLN A 27 -11.58 5.46 -3.97
N CYS A 28 -11.69 4.22 -3.46
CA CYS A 28 -12.47 3.91 -2.27
C CYS A 28 -11.98 4.70 -1.04
N TRP A 29 -10.65 4.72 -0.84
CA TRP A 29 -10.02 5.52 0.21
C TRP A 29 -10.35 7.02 0.08
N GLN A 30 -10.19 7.60 -1.11
CA GLN A 30 -10.46 9.03 -1.36
C GLN A 30 -11.94 9.41 -1.19
N LYS A 31 -12.87 8.50 -1.51
CA LYS A 31 -14.30 8.70 -1.31
C LYS A 31 -14.72 8.59 0.16
N GLY A 32 -13.90 8.00 1.01
CA GLY A 32 -14.24 7.73 2.41
C GLY A 32 -15.33 6.68 2.58
N ASP A 33 -15.60 5.86 1.57
CA ASP A 33 -16.63 4.81 1.60
C ASP A 33 -16.15 3.50 2.24
N THR A 34 -14.85 3.43 2.56
CA THR A 34 -14.18 2.25 3.10
C THR A 34 -13.44 2.61 4.39
N ASP A 35 -13.62 1.78 5.42
CA ASP A 35 -12.97 1.97 6.72
C ASP A 35 -11.45 2.04 6.59
N ILE A 36 -10.82 3.00 7.28
CA ILE A 36 -9.36 3.21 7.26
C ILE A 36 -8.60 1.93 7.68
N SER A 37 -9.16 1.15 8.61
CA SER A 37 -8.55 -0.12 9.04
C SER A 37 -8.49 -1.18 7.94
N LEU A 38 -9.40 -1.14 6.96
CA LEU A 38 -9.40 -2.01 5.79
C LEU A 38 -8.39 -1.54 4.73
N ILE A 39 -8.25 -0.21 4.55
CA ILE A 39 -7.20 0.35 3.69
C ILE A 39 -5.81 0.00 4.23
N ARG A 40 -5.60 0.17 5.55
CA ARG A 40 -4.38 -0.25 6.24
C ARG A 40 -4.09 -1.73 6.05
N TYR A 41 -5.11 -2.58 6.25
CA TYR A 41 -4.97 -4.01 6.03
C TYR A 41 -4.51 -4.33 4.60
N PHE A 42 -5.13 -3.73 3.59
CA PHE A 42 -4.71 -3.89 2.20
C PHE A 42 -3.27 -3.42 1.96
N VAL A 43 -2.89 -2.27 2.51
CA VAL A 43 -1.52 -1.74 2.37
C VAL A 43 -0.49 -2.72 2.93
N MET A 44 -0.72 -3.25 4.13
CA MET A 44 0.18 -4.22 4.76
C MET A 44 0.32 -5.50 3.93
N GLU A 45 -0.80 -6.11 3.52
CA GLU A 45 -0.77 -7.33 2.70
C GLU A 45 -0.04 -7.13 1.38
N VAL A 46 -0.19 -5.95 0.75
CA VAL A 46 0.55 -5.62 -0.47
C VAL A 46 2.05 -5.48 -0.18
N LEU A 47 2.43 -4.75 0.86
CA LEU A 47 3.84 -4.55 1.24
C LEU A 47 4.55 -5.86 1.61
N GLU A 48 3.84 -6.80 2.24
CA GLU A 48 4.36 -8.14 2.54
C GLU A 48 4.51 -9.02 1.29
N THR A 49 3.81 -8.68 0.19
CA THR A 49 3.77 -9.49 -1.04
C THR A 49 4.75 -9.00 -2.13
N ILE A 50 5.15 -7.74 -2.09
CA ILE A 50 5.94 -7.11 -3.17
C ILE A 50 7.38 -6.79 -2.74
N ALA A 51 8.27 -6.70 -3.73
CA ALA A 51 9.64 -6.23 -3.54
C ALA A 51 10.04 -5.30 -4.70
N PRO A 52 11.09 -4.47 -4.54
CA PRO A 52 11.63 -3.68 -5.64
C PRO A 52 12.11 -4.54 -6.82
N PRO A 53 12.22 -3.98 -8.05
CA PRO A 53 11.98 -2.59 -8.41
C PRO A 53 10.50 -2.23 -8.60
N TYR A 54 10.12 -1.03 -8.14
CA TYR A 54 8.77 -0.49 -8.32
C TYR A 54 8.67 0.38 -9.58
N THR A 55 7.49 0.43 -10.19
CA THR A 55 7.21 1.36 -11.30
C THR A 55 6.77 2.73 -10.76
N PRO A 56 7.07 3.84 -11.45
CA PRO A 56 6.62 5.17 -11.04
C PRO A 56 5.10 5.26 -10.88
N GLU A 57 4.34 4.63 -11.79
CA GLU A 57 2.88 4.62 -11.76
C GLU A 57 2.34 3.94 -10.48
N PHE A 58 2.92 2.80 -10.09
CA PHE A 58 2.56 2.13 -8.85
C PHE A 58 2.87 3.02 -7.64
N VAL A 59 4.08 3.59 -7.57
CA VAL A 59 4.49 4.46 -6.46
C VAL A 59 3.55 5.66 -6.31
N GLN A 60 3.21 6.34 -7.40
CA GLN A 60 2.29 7.49 -7.39
C GLN A 60 0.88 7.14 -6.88
N LEU A 61 0.41 5.92 -7.18
CA LEU A 61 -0.88 5.45 -6.72
C LEU A 61 -0.84 4.99 -5.26
N PHE A 62 0.18 4.25 -4.87
CA PHE A 62 0.25 3.51 -3.61
C PHE A 62 0.83 4.35 -2.45
N LEU A 63 1.88 5.13 -2.69
CA LEU A 63 2.59 5.90 -1.66
C LEU A 63 1.67 6.80 -0.82
N PRO A 64 0.68 7.53 -1.38
CA PRO A 64 -0.22 8.36 -0.56
C PRO A 64 -1.05 7.56 0.46
N MET A 65 -1.39 6.31 0.15
CA MET A 65 -2.11 5.44 1.09
C MET A 65 -1.17 4.92 2.20
N VAL A 66 0.07 4.60 1.85
CA VAL A 66 1.11 4.19 2.82
C VAL A 66 1.46 5.33 3.79
N GLU A 67 1.64 6.55 3.29
CA GLU A 67 1.93 7.71 4.14
C GLU A 67 0.74 8.13 5.01
N CYS A 68 -0.49 7.90 4.55
CA CYS A 68 -1.68 8.09 5.39
C CYS A 68 -1.67 7.09 6.55
N ASP A 69 -1.18 5.88 6.33
CA ASP A 69 -1.08 4.87 7.38
C ASP A 69 -0.04 5.26 8.45
N ASP A 70 1.16 5.65 8.03
CA ASP A 70 2.24 6.09 8.93
C ASP A 70 1.81 7.25 9.84
N ARG A 71 1.04 8.21 9.31
CA ARG A 71 0.50 9.33 10.10
C ARG A 71 -0.59 8.93 11.10
N THR A 72 -1.31 7.85 10.85
CA THR A 72 -2.42 7.39 11.71
C THR A 72 -1.99 6.42 12.82
N GLY A 73 -0.69 6.15 12.93
CA GLY A 73 -0.07 5.63 14.15
C GLY A 73 -0.43 4.20 14.55
N SER A 74 -0.88 3.36 13.60
CA SER A 74 -1.22 1.98 13.94
C SER A 74 -0.13 1.02 13.49
N ARG A 75 0.62 0.55 14.50
CA ARG A 75 1.49 -0.62 14.46
C ARG A 75 2.75 -0.44 13.62
N ARG A 76 3.65 0.42 14.11
CA ARG A 76 5.08 0.10 14.05
C ARG A 76 5.25 -1.21 14.81
N GLY A 77 5.56 -2.30 14.13
CA GLY A 77 6.14 -3.44 14.82
C GLY A 77 7.44 -2.96 15.45
N ASP A 78 7.72 -3.30 16.71
CA ASP A 78 8.95 -2.94 17.44
C ASP A 78 10.25 -3.49 16.79
N GLY A 79 10.21 -3.93 15.53
CA GLY A 79 11.32 -4.54 14.82
C GLY A 79 12.01 -3.60 13.84
N GLU A 80 13.32 -3.76 13.71
CA GLU A 80 14.24 -3.04 12.83
C GLU A 80 13.92 -3.16 11.31
N ASN A 81 12.90 -3.93 10.93
CA ASN A 81 12.50 -4.21 9.55
C ASN A 81 10.98 -4.00 9.34
N ASP A 82 10.52 -2.77 9.49
CA ASP A 82 9.13 -2.39 9.19
C ASP A 82 8.96 -2.16 7.66
N PRO A 83 8.11 -2.93 6.95
CA PRO A 83 7.99 -2.85 5.50
C PRO A 83 7.43 -1.51 5.01
N VAL A 84 6.67 -0.80 5.85
CA VAL A 84 6.21 0.56 5.57
C VAL A 84 7.38 1.52 5.49
N SER A 85 8.24 1.51 6.51
CA SER A 85 9.45 2.35 6.56
C SER A 85 10.41 2.05 5.42
N GLU A 86 10.65 0.77 5.11
CA GLU A 86 11.50 0.36 3.99
C GLU A 86 10.96 0.89 2.65
N PHE A 87 9.66 0.73 2.41
CA PHE A 87 9.02 1.22 1.20
C PHE A 87 9.12 2.75 1.06
N ILE A 88 8.85 3.50 2.13
CA ILE A 88 8.94 4.97 2.12
C ILE A 88 10.38 5.43 1.84
N VAL A 89 11.37 4.83 2.50
CA VAL A 89 12.80 5.16 2.28
C VAL A 89 13.19 4.87 0.83
N HIS A 90 12.81 3.70 0.30
CA HIS A 90 13.06 3.33 -1.08
C HIS A 90 12.44 4.33 -2.07
N CYS A 91 11.18 4.71 -1.84
CA CYS A 91 10.46 5.64 -2.70
C CYS A 91 11.08 7.03 -2.68
N LYS A 92 11.45 7.54 -1.50
CA LYS A 92 12.11 8.85 -1.37
C LYS A 92 13.45 8.89 -2.07
N ALA A 93 14.27 7.85 -1.90
CA ALA A 93 15.60 7.78 -2.51
C ALA A 93 15.57 7.71 -4.04
N LYS A 94 14.56 7.06 -4.64
CA LYS A 94 14.52 6.81 -6.10
C LYS A 94 13.55 7.68 -6.89
N PHE A 95 12.50 8.22 -6.25
CA PHE A 95 11.41 8.91 -6.95
C PHE A 95 11.13 10.33 -6.44
N MET A 96 11.71 10.75 -5.31
CA MET A 96 11.51 12.10 -4.76
C MET A 96 12.77 13.00 -4.80
N VAL A 97 13.83 12.57 -5.51
CA VAL A 97 14.96 13.45 -5.81
C VAL A 97 14.54 14.39 -6.95
N VAL A 98 14.11 15.60 -6.57
CA VAL A 98 14.02 16.79 -7.43
C VAL A 98 14.81 17.90 -6.74
#